data_AF-A0A3B4T9W6-F1
#
_entry.id   AF-A0A3B4T9W6-F1
#
_cell.length_a   1.000
_cell.length_b   1.000
_cell.length_c   1.000
_cell.angle_alpha   90.00
_cell.angle_beta   90.00
_cell.angle_gamma   90.00
#
_symmetry.space_group_name_H-M   'P 1'
#
loop_
_entity.id
_entity.type
_entity.pdbx_description
1 polymer ?
#
loop_
_entity_poly.entity_id
_entity_poly.type
_entity_poly.pdbx_seq_one_letter_code
_entity_poly.pdbx_strand_id
1 'polypeptide(L)'
;MKVQVLLPVTVIVSVALLGLIKIRKKEEDREDRRKRFLDIKLRVTYDMLGEFEKEMSETQKLLYETENGQKTLEEEVNVLQTKADKTKGDADVCQGGQKTARDELASAETEFNNFKAETDKETATWKIEVENLKQQLATRNPVCDFLKKGSDSASKLCGNEQPKAEAPKQEEVKAEAPKQEEAKPEAPKQEEAKPEAPKQEEAKAEAPKKR
;
A
#
# COMPACT_ATOMS: atom_id res chain seq x y z
N MET A 1 -73.88 -34.79 -97.34
CA MET A 1 -72.76 -35.48 -96.66
C MET A 1 -72.04 -34.57 -95.65
N LYS A 2 -72.70 -34.03 -94.62
CA LYS A 2 -72.04 -33.10 -93.68
C LYS A 2 -72.25 -33.42 -92.19
N VAL A 3 -73.23 -34.26 -91.85
CA VAL A 3 -73.55 -34.60 -90.44
C VAL A 3 -72.70 -35.75 -89.91
N GLN A 4 -72.30 -36.72 -90.75
CA GLN A 4 -71.42 -37.84 -90.34
C GLN A 4 -69.99 -37.41 -89.98
N VAL A 5 -69.50 -36.27 -90.49
CA VAL A 5 -68.15 -35.75 -90.20
C VAL A 5 -68.15 -34.81 -88.99
N LEU A 6 -69.28 -34.16 -88.67
CA LEU A 6 -69.37 -33.15 -87.63
C LEU A 6 -69.27 -33.74 -86.22
N LEU A 7 -69.93 -34.88 -85.99
CA LEU A 7 -69.88 -35.61 -84.73
C LEU A 7 -68.45 -36.03 -84.32
N PRO A 8 -67.66 -36.75 -85.16
CA PRO A 8 -66.31 -37.14 -84.78
C PRO A 8 -65.38 -35.93 -84.58
N VAL A 9 -65.55 -34.86 -85.36
CA VAL A 9 -64.76 -33.63 -85.18
C VAL A 9 -65.05 -32.96 -83.83
N THR A 10 -66.32 -32.87 -83.41
CA THR A 10 -66.67 -32.31 -82.09
C THR A 10 -66.11 -33.14 -80.93
N VAL A 11 -66.09 -34.48 -81.07
CA VAL A 11 -65.48 -35.37 -80.07
C VAL A 11 -63.98 -35.13 -79.98
N ILE A 12 -63.27 -35.04 -81.10
CA ILE A 12 -61.81 -34.75 -81.11
C ILE A 12 -61.51 -33.39 -80.46
N VAL A 13 -62.30 -32.36 -80.77
CA VAL A 13 -62.14 -31.02 -80.17
C VAL A 13 -62.38 -31.06 -78.66
N SER A 14 -63.38 -31.80 -78.18
CA SER A 14 -63.66 -31.94 -76.75
C SER A 14 -62.51 -32.61 -75.98
N VAL A 15 -61.89 -33.65 -76.56
CA VAL A 15 -60.73 -34.33 -75.97
C VAL A 15 -59.51 -33.42 -75.95
N ALA A 16 -59.29 -32.64 -77.02
CA ALA A 16 -58.20 -31.67 -77.09
C ALA A 16 -58.34 -30.57 -76.01
N LEU A 17 -59.56 -30.05 -75.78
CA LEU A 17 -59.83 -29.08 -74.72
C LEU A 17 -59.56 -29.65 -73.32
N LEU A 18 -59.98 -30.90 -73.04
CA LEU A 18 -59.68 -31.56 -71.76
C LEU A 18 -58.17 -31.76 -71.54
N GLY A 19 -57.43 -32.08 -72.61
CA GLY A 19 -55.96 -32.16 -72.57
C GLY A 19 -55.31 -30.83 -72.18
N LEU A 20 -55.75 -29.73 -72.82
CA LEU A 20 -55.27 -28.37 -72.51
C LEU A 20 -55.61 -27.95 -71.08
N ILE A 21 -56.82 -28.24 -70.60
CA ILE A 21 -57.24 -27.94 -69.22
C ILE A 21 -56.34 -28.67 -68.22
N LYS A 22 -56.00 -29.95 -68.46
CA LYS A 22 -55.07 -30.68 -67.56
C LYS A 22 -53.65 -30.13 -67.57
N ILE A 23 -53.14 -29.70 -68.73
CA ILE A 23 -51.82 -29.09 -68.84
C ILE A 23 -51.78 -27.79 -68.05
N ARG A 24 -52.78 -26.92 -68.24
CA ARG A 24 -52.91 -25.65 -67.49
C ARG A 24 -53.03 -25.87 -65.99
N LYS A 25 -53.85 -26.83 -65.56
CA LYS A 25 -53.99 -27.16 -64.13
C LYS A 25 -52.67 -27.67 -63.52
N LYS A 26 -51.89 -28.45 -64.29
CA LYS A 26 -50.56 -28.92 -63.85
C LYS A 26 -49.53 -27.79 -63.77
N GLU A 27 -49.64 -26.77 -64.63
CA GLU A 27 -48.80 -25.56 -64.56
C GLU A 27 -49.15 -24.72 -63.33
N GLU A 28 -50.44 -24.49 -63.07
CA GLU A 28 -50.92 -23.77 -61.89
C GLU A 28 -50.49 -24.47 -60.59
N ASP A 29 -50.65 -25.80 -60.49
CA ASP A 29 -50.17 -26.59 -59.36
C ASP A 29 -48.64 -26.47 -59.15
N ARG A 30 -47.87 -26.30 -60.24
CA ARG A 30 -46.41 -26.10 -60.15
C ARG A 30 -46.06 -24.70 -59.67
N GLU A 31 -46.75 -23.68 -60.17
CA GLU A 31 -46.56 -22.30 -59.75
C GLU A 31 -46.97 -22.10 -58.29
N ASP A 32 -48.08 -22.68 -57.86
CA ASP A 32 -48.53 -22.64 -56.48
C ASP A 32 -47.53 -23.28 -55.52
N ARG A 33 -46.90 -24.39 -55.92
CA ARG A 33 -45.79 -24.97 -55.15
C ARG A 33 -44.62 -23.99 -55.06
N ARG A 34 -44.20 -23.39 -56.18
CA ARG A 34 -43.11 -22.40 -56.19
C ARG A 34 -43.42 -21.19 -55.31
N LYS A 35 -44.65 -20.66 -55.37
CA LYS A 35 -45.11 -19.55 -54.54
C LYS A 35 -45.04 -19.89 -53.06
N ARG A 36 -45.50 -21.08 -52.66
CA ARG A 36 -45.39 -21.54 -51.26
C ARG A 36 -43.93 -21.67 -50.81
N PHE A 37 -43.06 -22.21 -51.65
CA PHE A 37 -41.62 -22.27 -51.33
C PHE A 37 -41.00 -20.88 -51.18
N LEU A 38 -41.36 -19.94 -52.05
CA LEU A 38 -40.90 -18.56 -51.94
C LEU A 38 -41.42 -17.87 -50.69
N ASP A 39 -42.69 -18.06 -50.32
CA ASP A 39 -43.28 -17.53 -49.08
C ASP A 39 -42.57 -18.06 -47.84
N ILE A 40 -42.36 -19.38 -47.75
CA ILE A 40 -41.63 -20.01 -46.64
C ILE A 40 -40.20 -19.46 -46.57
N LYS A 41 -39.51 -19.40 -47.71
CA LYS A 41 -38.15 -18.88 -47.75
C LYS A 41 -38.11 -17.43 -47.29
N LEU A 42 -39.07 -16.61 -47.71
CA LEU A 42 -39.15 -15.20 -47.31
C LEU A 42 -39.38 -15.07 -45.80
N ARG A 43 -40.30 -15.86 -45.22
CA ARG A 43 -40.56 -15.88 -43.78
C ARG A 43 -39.32 -16.28 -42.97
N VAL A 44 -38.71 -17.41 -43.33
CA VAL A 44 -37.48 -17.88 -42.67
C VAL A 44 -36.35 -16.85 -42.79
N THR A 45 -36.23 -16.19 -43.95
CA THR A 45 -35.22 -15.15 -44.14
C THR A 45 -35.49 -13.95 -43.22
N TYR A 46 -36.74 -13.53 -43.09
CA TYR A 46 -37.12 -12.41 -42.22
C TYR A 46 -36.94 -12.76 -40.74
N ASP A 47 -37.32 -13.98 -40.33
CA ASP A 47 -37.12 -14.47 -38.96
C ASP A 47 -35.63 -14.50 -38.60
N MET A 48 -34.77 -15.05 -39.47
CA MET A 48 -33.32 -15.01 -39.28
C MET A 48 -32.78 -13.57 -39.23
N LEU A 49 -33.28 -12.67 -40.09
CA LEU A 49 -32.83 -11.28 -40.11
C LEU A 49 -33.17 -10.57 -38.80
N GLY A 50 -34.35 -10.85 -38.24
CA GLY A 50 -34.75 -10.36 -36.93
C GLY A 50 -33.89 -10.90 -35.79
N GLU A 51 -33.50 -12.18 -35.85
CA GLU A 51 -32.55 -12.76 -34.90
C GLU A 51 -31.17 -12.09 -34.98
N PHE A 52 -30.64 -11.87 -36.19
CA PHE A 52 -29.38 -11.15 -36.38
C PHE A 52 -29.44 -9.71 -35.87
N GLU A 53 -30.52 -8.99 -36.14
CA GLU A 53 -30.69 -7.61 -35.65
C GLU A 53 -30.75 -7.57 -34.11
N LYS A 54 -31.44 -8.54 -33.51
CA LYS A 54 -31.50 -8.69 -32.05
C LYS A 54 -30.11 -8.96 -31.47
N GLU A 55 -29.37 -9.93 -32.01
CA GLU A 55 -27.99 -10.23 -31.57
C GLU A 55 -27.07 -9.01 -31.71
N MET A 56 -27.18 -8.26 -32.80
CA MET A 56 -26.43 -7.01 -33.00
C MET A 56 -26.76 -5.97 -31.93
N SER A 57 -28.03 -5.82 -31.56
CA SER A 57 -28.43 -4.89 -30.51
C SER A 57 -27.94 -5.32 -29.11
N GLU A 58 -27.98 -6.61 -28.81
CA GLU A 58 -27.51 -7.17 -27.54
C GLU A 58 -25.99 -7.06 -27.42
N THR A 59 -25.26 -7.37 -28.49
CA THR A 59 -23.80 -7.22 -28.53
C THR A 59 -23.39 -5.75 -28.42
N GLN A 60 -24.08 -4.82 -29.08
CA GLN A 60 -23.81 -3.39 -28.95
C GLN A 60 -24.05 -2.89 -27.52
N LYS A 61 -25.11 -3.36 -26.87
CA LYS A 61 -25.39 -3.04 -25.46
C LYS A 61 -24.30 -3.56 -24.54
N LEU A 62 -23.86 -4.81 -24.75
CA LEU A 62 -22.81 -5.43 -23.95
C LEU A 62 -21.45 -4.75 -24.15
N LEU A 63 -21.14 -4.32 -25.37
CA LEU A 63 -19.96 -3.50 -25.66
C LEU A 63 -20.01 -2.15 -24.94
N TYR A 64 -21.14 -1.45 -24.98
CA TYR A 64 -21.31 -0.17 -24.28
C TYR A 64 -21.15 -0.33 -22.76
N GLU A 65 -21.76 -1.37 -22.18
CA GLU A 65 -21.63 -1.68 -20.75
C GLU A 65 -20.18 -2.02 -20.37
N THR A 66 -19.50 -2.81 -21.21
CA THR A 66 -18.08 -3.17 -21.02
C THR A 66 -17.17 -1.95 -21.15
N GLU A 67 -17.38 -1.09 -22.15
CA GLU A 67 -16.61 0.14 -22.36
C GLU A 67 -16.77 1.10 -21.18
N ASN A 68 -18.00 1.28 -20.69
CA ASN A 68 -18.25 2.09 -19.51
C ASN A 68 -17.59 1.51 -18.26
N GLY A 69 -17.70 0.19 -18.04
CA GLY A 69 -17.02 -0.50 -16.96
C GLY A 69 -15.50 -0.32 -17.04
N GLN A 70 -14.93 -0.39 -18.24
CA GLN A 70 -13.50 -0.16 -18.47
C GLN A 70 -13.10 1.27 -18.13
N LYS A 71 -13.88 2.29 -18.54
CA LYS A 71 -13.63 3.70 -18.20
C LYS A 71 -13.66 3.93 -16.69
N THR A 72 -14.65 3.36 -16.00
CA THR A 72 -14.73 3.45 -14.54
C THR A 72 -13.51 2.81 -13.87
N LEU A 73 -13.09 1.63 -14.33
CA LEU A 73 -11.90 0.97 -13.80
C LEU A 73 -10.63 1.79 -14.05
N GLU A 74 -10.52 2.42 -15.23
CA GLU A 74 -9.39 3.29 -15.59
C GLU A 74 -9.33 4.53 -14.69
N GLU A 75 -10.46 5.15 -14.38
CA GLU A 75 -10.55 6.24 -13.41
C GLU A 75 -10.11 5.80 -12.00
N GLU A 76 -10.58 4.64 -11.54
CA GLU A 76 -10.18 4.07 -10.24
C GLU A 76 -8.67 3.79 -10.18
N VAL A 77 -8.10 3.23 -11.24
CA VAL A 77 -6.65 2.98 -11.35
C VAL A 77 -5.87 4.28 -11.32
N ASN A 78 -6.30 5.32 -12.05
CA ASN A 78 -5.65 6.64 -12.02
C ASN A 78 -5.69 7.26 -10.61
N VAL A 79 -6.81 7.14 -9.90
CA VAL A 79 -6.91 7.59 -8.51
C VAL A 79 -6.00 6.80 -7.57
N LEU A 80 -5.89 5.48 -7.75
CA LEU A 80 -4.97 4.65 -6.95
C LEU A 80 -3.51 4.97 -7.26
N GLN A 81 -3.16 5.18 -8.53
CA GLN A 81 -1.82 5.53 -8.96
C GLN A 81 -1.37 6.87 -8.36
N THR A 82 -2.21 7.90 -8.46
CA THR A 82 -1.91 9.22 -7.85
C THR A 82 -1.76 9.15 -6.33
N LYS A 83 -2.57 8.33 -5.65
CA LYS A 83 -2.40 8.06 -4.21
C LYS A 83 -1.09 7.35 -3.92
N ALA A 84 -0.74 6.33 -4.70
CA ALA A 84 0.50 5.58 -4.55
C ALA A 84 1.73 6.50 -4.73
N ASP A 85 1.74 7.32 -5.77
CA ASP A 85 2.82 8.29 -6.03
C ASP A 85 2.96 9.30 -4.89
N LYS A 86 1.84 9.81 -4.37
CA LYS A 86 1.85 10.69 -3.19
C LYS A 86 2.44 10.00 -1.97
N THR A 87 1.98 8.78 -1.65
CA THR A 87 2.50 8.03 -0.51
C THR A 87 3.98 7.70 -0.64
N LYS A 88 4.45 7.44 -1.87
CA LYS A 88 5.87 7.24 -2.14
C LYS A 88 6.68 8.51 -1.91
N GLY A 89 6.20 9.66 -2.41
CA GLY A 89 6.82 10.95 -2.16
C GLY A 89 6.90 11.28 -0.67
N ASP A 90 5.81 11.06 0.08
CA ASP A 90 5.78 11.26 1.54
C ASP A 90 6.77 10.33 2.27
N ALA A 91 6.88 9.08 1.85
CA ALA A 91 7.84 8.13 2.39
C ALA A 91 9.30 8.54 2.12
N ASP A 92 9.60 9.01 0.91
CA ASP A 92 10.94 9.50 0.53
C ASP A 92 11.32 10.74 1.36
N VAL A 93 10.38 11.66 1.60
CA VAL A 93 10.57 12.83 2.48
C VAL A 93 10.84 12.39 3.92
N CYS A 94 10.03 11.48 4.46
CA CYS A 94 10.21 10.96 5.81
C CYS A 94 11.57 10.26 5.98
N GLN A 95 11.97 9.46 4.99
CA GLN A 95 13.26 8.78 4.99
C GLN A 95 14.43 9.76 4.90
N GLY A 96 14.29 10.82 4.10
CA GLY A 96 15.25 11.93 4.04
C GLY A 96 15.39 12.61 5.40
N GLY A 97 14.27 12.99 6.02
CA GLY A 97 14.26 13.59 7.36
C GLY A 97 14.86 12.69 8.44
N GLN A 98 14.61 11.37 8.38
CA GLN A 98 15.23 10.42 9.30
C GLN A 98 16.77 10.40 9.17
N LYS A 99 17.30 10.49 7.95
CA LYS A 99 18.76 10.56 7.74
C LYS A 99 19.34 11.84 8.33
N THR A 100 18.73 12.99 8.03
CA THR A 100 19.15 14.29 8.58
C THR A 100 19.13 14.28 10.10
N ALA A 101 18.05 13.77 10.71
CA ALA A 101 17.94 13.68 12.16
C ALA A 101 19.00 12.74 12.77
N ARG A 102 19.38 11.65 12.09
CA ARG A 102 20.48 10.80 12.54
C ARG A 102 21.84 11.51 12.49
N ASP A 103 22.09 12.26 11.42
CA ASP A 103 23.34 13.00 11.26
C ASP A 103 23.46 14.12 12.31
N GLU A 104 22.36 14.85 12.57
CA GLU A 104 22.28 15.85 13.64
C GLU A 104 22.47 15.24 15.03
N LEU A 105 21.86 14.09 15.29
CA LEU A 105 22.02 13.39 16.58
C LEU A 105 23.47 12.93 16.78
N ALA A 106 24.09 12.37 15.75
CA ALA A 106 25.51 11.99 15.80
C ALA A 106 26.41 13.22 16.06
N SER A 107 26.15 14.34 15.39
CA SER A 107 26.88 15.60 15.63
C SER A 107 26.71 16.08 17.08
N ALA A 108 25.47 16.16 17.57
CA ALA A 108 25.17 16.59 18.92
C ALA A 108 25.78 15.67 19.98
N GLU A 109 25.82 14.36 19.73
CA GLU A 109 26.48 13.39 20.62
C GLU A 109 28.00 13.62 20.69
N THR A 110 28.64 13.95 19.56
CA THR A 110 30.07 14.32 19.57
C THR A 110 30.34 15.62 20.32
N GLU A 111 29.49 16.64 20.13
CA GLU A 111 29.60 17.90 20.86
C GLU A 111 29.39 17.70 22.36
N PHE A 112 28.37 16.92 22.74
CA PHE A 112 28.10 16.58 24.14
C PHE A 112 29.29 15.89 24.80
N ASN A 113 29.91 14.92 24.12
CA ASN A 113 31.09 14.23 24.63
C ASN A 113 32.29 15.17 24.81
N ASN A 114 32.49 16.12 23.90
CA ASN A 114 33.53 17.15 24.03
C ASN A 114 33.27 18.07 25.23
N PHE A 115 32.05 18.60 25.38
CA PHE A 115 31.68 19.45 26.52
C PHE A 115 31.82 18.73 27.85
N LYS A 116 31.43 17.45 27.89
CA LYS A 116 31.60 16.62 29.09
C LYS A 116 33.08 16.50 29.47
N ALA A 117 33.94 16.21 28.50
CA ALA A 117 35.39 16.12 28.75
C ALA A 117 36.00 17.46 29.20
N GLU A 118 35.54 18.58 28.66
CA GLU A 118 35.98 19.92 29.07
C GLU A 118 35.50 20.27 30.49
N THR A 119 34.25 19.96 30.80
CA THR A 119 33.67 20.13 32.15
C THR A 119 34.41 19.28 33.18
N ASP A 120 34.74 18.03 32.86
CA ASP A 120 35.50 17.13 33.75
C ASP A 120 36.91 17.68 34.01
N LYS A 121 37.56 18.23 32.97
CA LYS A 121 38.87 18.90 33.10
C LYS A 121 38.77 20.11 34.01
N GLU A 122 37.87 21.05 33.73
CA GLU A 122 37.69 22.24 34.57
C GLU A 122 37.38 21.87 36.01
N THR A 123 36.50 20.89 36.23
CA THR A 123 36.16 20.41 37.57
C THR A 123 37.38 19.89 38.31
N ALA A 124 38.29 19.18 37.64
CA ALA A 124 39.56 18.75 38.22
C ALA A 124 40.47 19.94 38.55
N THR A 125 40.59 20.93 37.65
CA THR A 125 41.37 22.15 37.88
C THR A 125 40.85 22.94 39.08
N TRP A 126 39.54 23.15 39.15
CA TRP A 126 38.87 23.84 40.27
C TRP A 126 39.09 23.11 41.59
N LYS A 127 39.02 21.76 41.61
CA LYS A 127 39.32 20.98 42.82
C LYS A 127 40.75 21.22 43.30
N ILE A 128 41.73 21.22 42.39
CA ILE A 128 43.13 21.50 42.71
C ILE A 128 43.30 22.93 43.26
N GLU A 129 42.67 23.92 42.65
CA GLU A 129 42.71 25.31 43.14
C GLU A 129 42.07 25.45 44.52
N VAL A 130 40.95 24.77 44.78
CA VAL A 130 40.32 24.76 46.11
C VAL A 130 41.27 24.17 47.15
N GLU A 131 41.95 23.07 46.85
CA GLU A 131 42.93 22.48 47.76
C GLU A 131 44.14 23.38 47.99
N ASN A 132 44.68 24.00 46.93
CA ASN A 132 45.78 24.95 47.01
C ASN A 132 45.39 26.20 47.83
N LEU A 133 44.19 26.77 47.61
CA LEU A 133 43.67 27.90 48.39
C LEU A 133 43.45 27.52 49.86
N LYS A 134 42.93 26.32 50.15
CA LYS A 134 42.84 25.80 51.52
C LYS A 134 44.22 25.69 52.17
N GLN A 135 45.22 25.24 51.42
CA GLN A 135 46.60 25.14 51.92
C GLN A 135 47.21 26.52 52.16
N GLN A 136 47.00 27.49 51.26
CA GLN A 136 47.42 28.88 51.46
C GLN A 136 46.73 29.51 52.67
N LEU A 137 45.45 29.22 52.91
CA LEU A 137 44.74 29.67 54.12
C LEU A 137 45.25 28.99 55.40
N ALA A 138 45.67 27.73 55.32
CA ALA A 138 46.30 27.02 56.44
C ALA A 138 47.73 27.54 56.73
N THR A 139 48.38 28.15 55.74
CA THR A 139 49.71 28.74 55.88
C THR A 139 49.55 30.18 56.36
N ARG A 140 50.00 30.49 57.59
CA ARG A 140 49.92 31.83 58.18
C ARG A 140 50.42 32.90 57.20
N ASN A 141 49.55 33.80 56.78
CA ASN A 141 49.89 34.86 55.82
C ASN A 141 50.96 35.80 56.44
N PRO A 142 52.04 36.16 55.73
CA PRO A 142 53.06 37.08 56.25
C PRO A 142 52.51 38.46 56.65
N VAL A 143 51.34 38.86 56.14
CA VAL A 143 50.62 40.06 56.60
C VAL A 143 50.23 39.95 58.09
N CYS A 144 50.03 38.74 58.59
CA CYS A 144 49.75 38.46 60.00
C CYS A 144 50.92 38.79 60.94
N ASP A 145 52.13 38.97 60.42
CA ASP A 145 53.30 39.38 61.22
C ASP A 145 53.37 40.91 61.41
N PHE A 146 52.61 41.67 60.62
CA PHE A 146 52.45 43.13 60.77
C PHE A 146 51.26 43.51 61.67
N LEU A 147 50.41 42.56 62.04
CA LEU A 147 49.29 42.80 62.94
C LEU A 147 49.75 42.69 64.40
N LYS A 148 49.45 43.73 65.19
CA LYS A 148 49.82 43.82 66.60
C LYS A 148 49.29 42.60 67.37
N LYS A 149 50.19 41.76 67.89
CA LYS A 149 49.87 40.55 68.68
C LYS A 149 48.85 40.91 69.78
N GLY A 150 47.64 40.36 69.68
CA GLY A 150 46.59 40.49 70.69
C GLY A 150 45.38 41.37 70.34
N SER A 151 45.24 41.88 69.11
CA SER A 151 43.96 42.48 68.68
C SER A 151 42.95 41.39 68.31
N ASP A 152 41.72 41.49 68.82
CA ASP A 152 40.65 40.50 68.58
C ASP A 152 40.38 40.24 67.08
N SER A 153 40.63 41.26 66.25
CA SER A 153 40.50 41.20 64.79
C SER A 153 41.60 40.34 64.13
N ALA A 154 42.83 40.38 64.66
CA ALA A 154 43.94 39.59 64.12
C ALA A 154 43.82 38.11 64.51
N SER A 155 43.35 37.81 65.73
CA SER A 155 43.18 36.42 66.18
C SER A 155 42.10 35.64 65.41
N LYS A 156 41.09 36.31 64.83
CA LYS A 156 40.05 35.66 64.01
C LYS A 156 40.46 35.39 62.56
N LEU A 157 41.40 36.18 62.02
CA LEU A 157 41.80 36.11 60.62
C LEU A 157 43.11 35.34 60.39
N CYS A 158 44.00 35.31 61.39
CA CYS A 158 45.38 34.84 61.21
C CYS A 158 45.72 33.53 61.92
N GLY A 159 44.80 32.96 62.72
CA GLY A 159 45.00 31.70 63.44
C GLY A 159 46.11 31.79 64.51
N ASN A 160 45.76 31.58 65.78
CA ASN A 160 46.78 31.45 66.81
C ASN A 160 47.62 30.18 66.56
N GLU A 161 48.95 30.31 66.61
CA GLU A 161 49.92 29.22 66.44
C GLU A 161 49.59 27.99 67.29
N GLN A 162 49.46 26.83 66.63
CA GLN A 162 49.95 25.55 67.14
C GLN A 162 50.25 24.62 65.96
N PRO A 163 51.46 24.03 65.86
CA PRO A 163 51.76 23.04 64.84
C PRO A 163 51.18 21.69 65.30
N LYS A 164 50.18 21.18 64.60
CA LYS A 164 49.81 19.77 64.69
C LYS A 164 49.98 19.14 63.31
N ALA A 165 51.10 18.45 63.16
CA ALA A 165 51.22 17.41 62.16
C ALA A 165 50.20 16.30 62.49
N GLU A 166 49.16 16.16 61.68
CA GLU A 166 48.41 14.90 61.54
C GLU A 166 48.26 14.59 60.04
N ALA A 167 49.06 13.59 59.65
CA ALA A 167 49.02 12.66 58.52
C ALA A 167 48.14 12.93 57.27
N PRO A 168 48.65 12.58 56.07
CA PRO A 168 47.81 12.46 54.88
C PRO A 168 46.80 11.34 55.10
N LYS A 169 45.51 11.67 55.18
CA LYS A 169 44.45 10.68 55.04
C LYS A 169 44.43 10.26 53.58
N GLN A 170 44.98 9.08 53.32
CA GLN A 170 44.75 8.33 52.08
C GLN A 170 43.26 8.28 51.78
N GLU A 171 42.92 8.60 50.54
CA GLU A 171 41.67 8.20 49.90
C GLU A 171 41.47 6.68 50.05
N GLU A 172 40.42 6.28 50.76
CA GLU A 172 39.73 5.05 50.39
C GLU A 172 39.01 5.33 49.08
N VAL A 173 39.64 4.89 48.00
CA VAL A 173 39.01 4.59 46.72
C VAL A 173 37.86 3.62 47.00
N LYS A 174 36.63 4.13 47.17
CA LYS A 174 35.43 3.32 46.96
C LYS A 174 35.05 3.45 45.48
N ALA A 175 35.75 2.68 44.67
CA ALA A 175 35.22 2.20 43.41
C ALA A 175 34.03 1.28 43.73
N GLU A 176 32.82 1.83 43.82
CA GLU A 176 31.61 1.04 43.56
C GLU A 176 31.20 1.32 42.12
N ALA A 177 31.20 0.23 41.36
CA ALA A 177 31.00 0.16 39.93
C ALA A 177 29.81 0.98 39.42
N PRO A 178 29.88 1.55 38.20
CA PRO A 178 28.67 1.72 37.44
C PRO A 178 28.10 0.31 37.27
N LYS A 179 26.96 0.05 37.91
CA LYS A 179 26.08 -1.06 37.56
C LYS A 179 25.99 -1.06 36.04
N GLN A 180 26.57 -2.09 35.42
CA GLN A 180 26.05 -2.58 34.14
C GLN A 180 24.58 -2.87 34.40
N GLU A 181 23.73 -1.94 33.99
CA GLU A 181 22.37 -2.27 33.65
C GLU A 181 22.52 -3.18 32.43
N GLU A 182 22.43 -4.49 32.67
CA GLU A 182 22.19 -5.47 31.62
C GLU A 182 21.02 -4.94 30.79
N ALA A 183 21.36 -4.40 29.62
CA ALA A 183 20.44 -4.36 28.50
C ALA A 183 20.03 -5.82 28.27
N LYS A 184 18.92 -6.18 28.89
CA LYS A 184 18.16 -7.38 28.61
C LYS A 184 17.99 -7.40 27.09
N PRO A 185 18.55 -8.37 26.35
CA PRO A 185 18.15 -8.55 24.97
C PRO A 185 16.68 -8.97 25.04
N GLU A 186 15.77 -8.05 24.72
CA GLU A 186 14.46 -8.45 24.21
C GLU A 186 14.75 -9.22 22.92
N ALA A 187 14.79 -10.53 23.07
CA ALA A 187 14.65 -11.44 21.95
C ALA A 187 13.41 -11.00 21.16
N PRO A 188 13.51 -10.84 19.83
CA PRO A 188 12.32 -10.74 19.02
C PRO A 188 11.52 -12.02 19.27
N LYS A 189 10.34 -11.87 19.87
CA LYS A 189 9.32 -12.91 19.82
C LYS A 189 9.13 -13.22 18.33
N GLN A 190 9.63 -14.38 17.92
CA GLN A 190 9.07 -15.09 16.79
C GLN A 190 7.59 -15.27 17.10
N GLU A 191 6.76 -14.40 16.54
CA GLU A 191 5.37 -14.72 16.32
C GLU A 191 5.37 -15.71 15.17
N GLU A 192 5.29 -16.99 15.51
CA GLU A 192 4.88 -18.05 14.59
C GLU A 192 3.54 -17.62 13.97
N ALA A 193 3.62 -17.01 12.79
CA ALA A 193 2.52 -16.98 11.84
C ALA A 193 2.24 -18.44 11.45
N LYS A 194 1.40 -19.05 12.28
CA LYS A 194 0.64 -20.26 12.02
C LYS A 194 0.16 -20.23 10.56
N PRO A 195 0.54 -21.19 9.69
CA PRO A 195 -0.07 -21.28 8.37
C PRO A 195 -1.55 -21.62 8.58
N GLU A 196 -2.44 -20.66 8.31
CA GLU A 196 -3.84 -20.96 8.09
C GLU A 196 -3.92 -21.91 6.89
N ALA A 197 -4.30 -23.15 7.19
CA ALA A 197 -4.71 -24.11 6.19
C ALA A 197 -5.81 -23.48 5.32
N PRO A 198 -5.77 -23.65 3.98
CA PRO A 198 -6.88 -23.26 3.14
C PRO A 198 -8.07 -24.14 3.54
N LYS A 199 -9.07 -23.51 4.15
CA LYS A 199 -10.37 -24.11 4.39
C LYS A 199 -10.94 -24.42 3.00
N GLN A 200 -10.92 -25.70 2.63
CA GLN A 200 -11.74 -26.24 1.55
C GLN A 200 -13.18 -25.81 1.81
N GLU A 201 -13.66 -24.84 1.05
CA GLU A 201 -15.09 -24.61 0.93
C GLU A 201 -15.62 -25.65 -0.06
N GLU A 202 -16.45 -26.54 0.48
CA GLU A 202 -17.09 -27.62 -0.23
C GLU A 202 -17.76 -27.12 -1.51
N ALA A 203 -17.36 -27.75 -2.61
CA ALA A 203 -18.13 -27.78 -3.83
C ALA A 203 -19.53 -28.32 -3.51
N LYS A 204 -20.51 -27.41 -3.35
CA LYS A 204 -21.92 -27.75 -3.43
C LYS A 204 -22.21 -28.12 -4.88
N ALA A 205 -22.23 -29.42 -5.13
CA ALA A 205 -22.78 -30.02 -6.32
C ALA A 205 -24.26 -29.60 -6.45
N GLU A 206 -24.55 -28.65 -7.33
CA GLU A 206 -25.92 -28.44 -7.82
C GLU A 206 -26.21 -29.50 -8.89
N ALA A 207 -27.22 -30.32 -8.59
CA ALA A 207 -27.74 -31.34 -9.48
C ALA A 207 -28.26 -30.75 -10.81
N PRO A 208 -28.12 -31.46 -11.94
CA PRO A 208 -28.69 -31.00 -13.20
C PRO A 208 -30.21 -31.18 -13.15
N LYS A 209 -30.95 -30.07 -13.16
CA LYS A 209 -32.39 -30.11 -13.45
C LYS A 209 -32.57 -30.46 -14.93
N LYS A 210 -33.07 -31.66 -15.17
CA LYS A 210 -33.80 -32.02 -16.39
C LYS A 210 -34.95 -31.05 -16.60
N ARG A 211 -35.00 -30.40 -17.75
CA ARG A 211 -36.20 -30.23 -18.58
C ARG A 211 -35.82 -29.79 -19.97
#